data_AF-A0A1M7ITH6-F1
#
_entry.id   AF-A0A1M7ITH6-F1
#
_cell.length_a   1.000
_cell.length_b   1.000
_cell.length_c   1.000
_cell.angle_alpha   90.00
_cell.angle_beta   90.00
_cell.angle_gamma   90.00
#
_symmetry.space_group_name_H-M   'P 1'
#
loop_
_entity.id
_entity.type
_entity.pdbx_description
1 polymer ?
#
loop_
_entity_poly.entity_id
_entity_poly.type
_entity_poly.pdbx_seq_one_letter_code
_entity_poly.pdbx_strand_id
1 'polypeptide(L)'
;MKRKVYKGAAVLLFSALLVGCQDADPEEQDLETEEESAQQEEEGSHADHDHESEEHDHDHESEEHDHDHESEEHADAEVAEIEGLSDHYHTGDTVTLTASSEAAEDADGHWHWYYRDGEEDEWAAFEGEYEETLETEAVASQEIKATYYDESHNVISESEPLTISIDNHDDGVYEGYFDDDDVADRGISDWAGSWKSVYPYFEAGELDEVYEARAEEDGEMTFDEYKEYYETGYETDVDHIDITGEGEVTFHEENEVFGGSYVYSGYEILEYEAGNRGVRYIFDLEEGDENAPRHIQFSDHIIAPEDSGHFHLYWGDDNASLLEEVAHWPTYYPEDMSVDQIVDDLLLH
;
A
#
# COMPACT_ATOMS: atom_id res chain seq x y z
N MET A 1 45.26 29.42 2.97
CA MET A 1 43.89 29.34 3.52
C MET A 1 42.94 29.84 2.44
N LYS A 2 42.32 28.91 1.72
CA LYS A 2 41.48 29.18 0.55
C LYS A 2 40.09 29.60 1.04
N ARG A 3 39.60 30.76 0.59
CA ARG A 3 38.24 31.26 0.80
C ARG A 3 37.34 30.62 -0.25
N LYS A 4 36.27 29.92 0.14
CA LYS A 4 35.20 29.50 -0.77
C LYS A 4 34.23 30.68 -0.96
N VAL A 5 33.83 30.87 -2.21
CA VAL A 5 32.96 31.93 -2.72
C VAL A 5 31.55 31.34 -2.80
N TYR A 6 30.58 32.00 -2.18
CA TYR A 6 29.16 31.71 -2.35
C TYR A 6 28.73 32.10 -3.77
N LYS A 7 28.15 31.17 -4.52
CA LYS A 7 27.39 31.45 -5.74
C LYS A 7 25.93 31.50 -5.34
N GLY A 8 25.30 32.66 -5.52
CA GLY A 8 23.85 32.79 -5.40
C GLY A 8 23.18 32.15 -6.61
N ALA A 9 22.15 31.35 -6.35
CA ALA A 9 21.19 30.92 -7.35
C ALA A 9 20.15 32.04 -7.55
N ALA A 10 19.91 32.37 -8.81
CA ALA A 10 18.91 33.34 -9.22
C ALA A 10 17.58 32.59 -9.40
N VAL A 11 16.58 32.94 -8.60
CA VAL A 11 15.20 32.48 -8.75
C VAL A 11 14.65 33.03 -10.07
N LEU A 12 14.36 32.14 -11.02
CA LEU A 12 13.62 32.45 -12.24
C LEU A 12 12.14 32.17 -11.97
N LEU A 13 11.40 33.24 -11.66
CA LEU A 13 9.94 33.28 -11.65
C LEU A 13 9.40 32.93 -13.05
N PHE A 14 8.83 31.73 -13.20
CA PHE A 14 8.00 31.40 -14.35
C PHE A 14 6.64 32.09 -14.18
N SER A 15 6.50 33.25 -14.81
CA SER A 15 5.22 33.97 -14.92
C SER A 15 4.39 33.32 -16.02
N ALA A 16 3.40 32.51 -15.66
CA ALA A 16 2.37 32.05 -16.57
C ALA A 16 1.49 33.25 -16.98
N LEU A 17 1.57 33.61 -18.26
CA LEU A 17 0.78 34.67 -18.87
C LEU A 17 -0.68 34.24 -19.02
N LEU A 18 -1.54 34.84 -18.20
CA LEU A 18 -2.96 34.99 -18.46
C LEU A 18 -3.19 35.67 -19.82
N VAL A 19 -3.77 34.95 -20.77
CA VAL A 19 -4.51 35.55 -21.90
C VAL A 19 -5.97 35.26 -21.67
N GLY A 20 -6.67 36.27 -21.13
CA GLY A 20 -8.11 36.35 -21.19
C GLY A 20 -8.56 36.82 -22.56
N CYS A 21 -9.69 36.27 -23.02
CA CYS A 21 -10.62 36.96 -23.90
C CYS A 21 -12.04 36.71 -23.40
N GLN A 22 -12.66 37.85 -23.07
CA GLN A 22 -14.00 38.15 -22.61
C GLN A 22 -15.19 37.56 -23.38
N ASP A 23 -16.26 37.37 -22.60
CA ASP A 23 -17.67 37.72 -22.80
C ASP A 23 -18.48 37.02 -23.90
N ALA A 24 -19.48 36.21 -23.50
CA ALA A 24 -20.85 36.67 -23.26
C ALA A 24 -21.86 35.50 -23.21
N ASP A 25 -22.58 35.37 -22.09
CA ASP A 25 -23.92 34.74 -21.98
C ASP A 25 -25.00 35.76 -22.48
N PRO A 26 -26.31 35.44 -22.66
CA PRO A 26 -27.02 34.16 -22.58
C PRO A 26 -28.03 33.91 -23.73
N GLU A 27 -28.67 32.73 -23.77
CA GLU A 27 -30.13 32.62 -23.96
C GLU A 27 -30.68 31.19 -23.80
N GLU A 28 -31.80 31.12 -23.07
CA GLU A 28 -32.68 29.97 -22.86
C GLU A 28 -33.29 29.42 -24.16
N GLN A 29 -33.49 28.10 -24.22
CA GLN A 29 -34.77 27.55 -24.71
C GLN A 29 -34.93 26.05 -24.40
N ASP A 30 -35.99 25.76 -23.64
CA ASP A 30 -36.69 24.49 -23.58
C ASP A 30 -36.98 23.93 -24.98
N LEU A 31 -37.00 22.60 -25.11
CA LEU A 31 -38.08 21.86 -25.77
C LEU A 31 -37.92 20.34 -25.57
N GLU A 32 -38.87 19.79 -24.83
CA GLU A 32 -39.29 18.38 -24.88
C GLU A 32 -39.60 17.96 -26.33
N THR A 33 -39.53 16.67 -26.65
CA THR A 33 -40.67 15.81 -27.08
C THR A 33 -40.17 14.54 -27.80
N GLU A 34 -40.48 13.40 -27.16
CA GLU A 34 -40.96 12.08 -27.66
C GLU A 34 -40.26 11.26 -28.76
N GLU A 35 -40.07 9.99 -28.37
CA GLU A 35 -40.36 8.72 -29.07
C GLU A 35 -40.45 8.69 -30.61
N GLU A 36 -39.76 7.74 -31.25
CA GLU A 36 -40.48 6.57 -31.81
C GLU A 36 -39.55 5.39 -32.14
N SER A 37 -40.16 4.22 -31.93
CA SER A 37 -39.75 2.87 -32.26
C SER A 37 -39.41 2.60 -33.72
N ALA A 38 -38.56 1.59 -33.98
CA ALA A 38 -38.78 0.64 -35.06
C ALA A 38 -38.01 -0.67 -34.84
N GLN A 39 -38.74 -1.73 -34.51
CA GLN A 39 -38.35 -3.12 -34.70
C GLN A 39 -38.36 -3.45 -36.21
N GLN A 40 -37.41 -4.29 -36.65
CA GLN A 40 -37.63 -5.12 -37.85
C GLN A 40 -36.87 -6.44 -37.72
N GLU A 41 -37.64 -7.51 -37.55
CA GLU A 41 -37.24 -8.89 -37.81
C GLU A 41 -37.14 -9.11 -39.34
N GLU A 42 -36.25 -9.99 -39.80
CA GLU A 42 -36.60 -11.08 -40.73
C GLU A 42 -35.56 -12.21 -40.70
N GLU A 43 -36.11 -13.43 -40.71
CA GLU A 43 -35.53 -14.76 -40.92
C GLU A 43 -34.69 -14.83 -42.22
N GLY A 44 -33.77 -15.75 -42.51
CA GLY A 44 -33.45 -17.10 -42.07
C GLY A 44 -32.93 -17.86 -43.31
N SER A 45 -31.90 -18.70 -43.19
CA SER A 45 -31.79 -19.97 -43.94
C SER A 45 -30.53 -20.77 -43.55
N HIS A 46 -30.76 -22.07 -43.34
CA HIS A 46 -29.81 -23.14 -43.06
C HIS A 46 -28.85 -23.44 -44.22
N ALA A 47 -27.65 -23.92 -43.88
CA ALA A 47 -27.03 -25.06 -44.56
C ALA A 47 -26.11 -25.82 -43.59
N ASP A 48 -26.40 -27.12 -43.45
CA ASP A 48 -25.71 -28.13 -42.66
C ASP A 48 -24.24 -28.33 -43.07
N HIS A 49 -23.40 -28.72 -42.10
CA HIS A 49 -22.26 -29.59 -42.35
C HIS A 49 -21.93 -30.44 -41.12
N ASP A 50 -22.28 -31.72 -41.21
CA ASP A 50 -21.77 -32.85 -40.43
C ASP A 50 -20.24 -32.94 -40.51
N HIS A 51 -19.59 -33.21 -39.37
CA HIS A 51 -18.47 -34.16 -39.31
C HIS A 51 -18.35 -34.81 -37.93
N GLU A 52 -18.38 -36.14 -37.94
CA GLU A 52 -18.30 -37.04 -36.79
C GLU A 52 -16.90 -37.13 -36.16
N SER A 53 -16.91 -37.41 -34.85
CA SER A 53 -16.00 -38.23 -34.02
C SER A 53 -14.50 -37.91 -33.98
N GLU A 54 -13.98 -37.66 -32.78
CA GLU A 54 -13.13 -38.63 -32.06
C GLU A 54 -13.14 -38.31 -30.56
N GLU A 55 -13.50 -39.31 -29.77
CA GLU A 55 -13.51 -39.29 -28.31
C GLU A 55 -12.13 -39.73 -27.82
N HIS A 56 -11.48 -38.89 -27.01
CA HIS A 56 -10.25 -39.23 -26.30
C HIS A 56 -10.56 -39.31 -24.81
N ASP A 57 -10.78 -40.53 -24.33
CA ASP A 57 -10.71 -40.88 -22.91
C ASP A 57 -9.28 -40.66 -22.43
N HIS A 58 -9.10 -39.77 -21.45
CA HIS A 58 -7.93 -39.71 -20.60
C HIS A 58 -8.36 -40.13 -19.19
N ASP A 59 -8.12 -41.40 -18.87
CA ASP A 59 -8.06 -41.90 -17.49
C ASP A 59 -6.94 -41.15 -16.75
N HIS A 60 -7.30 -40.27 -15.82
CA HIS A 60 -6.44 -39.87 -14.72
C HIS A 60 -7.00 -40.55 -13.47
N GLU A 61 -6.31 -41.61 -13.02
CA GLU A 61 -6.48 -42.10 -11.65
C GLU A 61 -5.88 -41.04 -10.72
N SER A 62 -6.75 -40.31 -10.01
CA SER A 62 -6.37 -39.51 -8.84
C SER A 62 -6.12 -40.49 -7.68
N GLU A 63 -4.85 -40.69 -7.31
CA GLU A 63 -4.52 -41.25 -6.00
C GLU A 63 -4.80 -40.16 -4.96
N GLU A 64 -5.94 -40.29 -4.28
CA GLU A 64 -6.26 -39.51 -3.08
C GLU A 64 -5.33 -39.98 -1.96
N HIS A 65 -4.30 -39.17 -1.68
CA HIS A 65 -3.40 -39.33 -0.55
C HIS A 65 -3.96 -38.53 0.63
N ASP A 66 -4.85 -39.16 1.41
CA ASP A 66 -5.24 -38.67 2.75
C ASP A 66 -4.00 -38.70 3.65
N HIS A 67 -3.37 -37.54 3.85
CA HIS A 67 -2.36 -37.34 4.89
C HIS A 67 -3.00 -36.63 6.07
N ASP A 68 -3.39 -37.42 7.10
CA ASP A 68 -3.64 -36.95 8.46
C ASP A 68 -2.38 -36.22 8.96
N HIS A 69 -2.38 -34.89 8.93
CA HIS A 69 -1.36 -34.06 9.56
C HIS A 69 -1.84 -33.64 10.96
N GLU A 70 -1.67 -34.53 11.95
CA GLU A 70 -1.66 -34.10 13.35
C GLU A 70 -0.45 -33.18 13.56
N SER A 71 -0.68 -31.97 14.08
CA SER A 71 0.33 -30.98 14.39
C SER A 71 1.31 -31.48 15.46
N GLU A 72 2.39 -32.13 15.04
CA GLU A 72 3.54 -32.37 15.90
C GLU A 72 4.51 -31.20 15.74
N GLU A 73 4.77 -30.45 16.82
CA GLU A 73 5.84 -29.43 16.84
C GLU A 73 7.16 -30.08 16.40
N HIS A 74 7.65 -29.72 15.21
CA HIS A 74 8.90 -30.23 14.65
C HIS A 74 10.10 -29.51 15.29
N ALA A 75 10.37 -29.82 16.57
CA ALA A 75 11.40 -29.16 17.39
C ALA A 75 12.87 -29.31 16.91
N ASP A 76 13.11 -29.96 15.78
CA ASP A 76 14.43 -30.15 15.15
C ASP A 76 14.52 -29.51 13.74
N ALA A 77 13.45 -28.88 13.26
CA ALA A 77 13.43 -28.20 11.96
C ALA A 77 14.15 -26.84 12.04
N GLU A 78 14.84 -26.47 10.97
CA GLU A 78 15.41 -25.13 10.81
C GLU A 78 14.30 -24.09 10.57
N VAL A 79 14.50 -22.84 10.96
CA VAL A 79 13.50 -21.78 10.76
C VAL A 79 13.59 -21.28 9.32
N ALA A 80 12.48 -21.32 8.59
CA ALA A 80 12.34 -20.69 7.28
C ALA A 80 11.88 -19.24 7.42
N GLU A 81 12.25 -18.41 6.45
CA GLU A 81 11.83 -17.02 6.35
C GLU A 81 10.78 -16.90 5.23
N ILE A 82 9.78 -16.04 5.42
CA ILE A 82 8.79 -15.68 4.39
C ILE A 82 8.92 -14.18 4.14
N GLU A 83 9.04 -13.81 2.87
CA GLU A 83 9.07 -12.44 2.36
C GLU A 83 7.83 -12.19 1.46
N GLY A 84 7.50 -10.93 1.16
CA GLY A 84 6.33 -10.58 0.33
C GLY A 84 5.05 -10.20 1.09
N LEU A 85 5.08 -10.23 2.42
CA LEU A 85 3.91 -9.88 3.23
C LEU A 85 3.76 -8.36 3.35
N SER A 86 2.62 -7.86 2.89
CA SER A 86 2.18 -6.47 3.10
C SER A 86 1.63 -6.26 4.51
N ASP A 87 1.69 -5.02 5.02
CA ASP A 87 1.05 -4.63 6.29
C ASP A 87 -0.45 -4.94 6.27
N HIS A 88 -1.10 -4.65 5.14
CA HIS A 88 -2.49 -5.01 4.90
C HIS A 88 -2.77 -5.23 3.40
N TYR A 89 -3.91 -5.86 3.15
CA TYR A 89 -4.46 -6.10 1.82
C TYR A 89 -5.91 -5.61 1.75
N HIS A 90 -6.40 -5.31 0.55
CA HIS A 90 -7.82 -5.14 0.27
C HIS A 90 -8.45 -6.46 -0.19
N THR A 91 -9.77 -6.55 -0.16
CA THR A 91 -10.50 -7.75 -0.62
C THR A 91 -10.32 -7.92 -2.11
N GLY A 92 -9.83 -9.10 -2.48
CA GLY A 92 -9.54 -9.44 -3.88
C GLY A 92 -8.10 -9.17 -4.28
N ASP A 93 -7.29 -8.59 -3.40
CA ASP A 93 -5.85 -8.50 -3.62
C ASP A 93 -5.24 -9.89 -3.68
N THR A 94 -4.15 -9.99 -4.44
CA THR A 94 -3.33 -11.18 -4.50
C THR A 94 -2.18 -11.04 -3.52
N VAL A 95 -2.10 -11.97 -2.59
CA VAL A 95 -0.99 -12.19 -1.68
C VAL A 95 0.07 -12.99 -2.42
N THR A 96 1.25 -12.41 -2.61
CA THR A 96 2.43 -13.08 -3.19
C THR A 96 3.50 -13.23 -2.13
N LEU A 97 3.77 -14.46 -1.70
CA LEU A 97 4.76 -14.77 -0.64
C LEU A 97 5.87 -15.64 -1.19
N THR A 98 7.10 -15.40 -0.76
CA THR A 98 8.26 -16.23 -1.13
C THR A 98 8.93 -16.79 0.11
N ALA A 99 9.10 -18.10 0.16
CA ALA A 99 9.75 -18.81 1.25
C ALA A 99 11.23 -19.08 0.95
N SER A 100 12.10 -18.87 1.94
CA SER A 100 13.52 -19.14 1.84
C SER A 100 14.06 -19.86 3.08
N SER A 101 15.09 -20.69 2.90
CA SER A 101 15.85 -21.30 4.02
C SER A 101 17.24 -21.74 3.55
N GLU A 102 18.24 -21.70 4.45
CA GLU A 102 19.59 -22.22 4.15
C GLU A 102 19.55 -23.72 3.77
N ALA A 103 18.60 -24.47 4.33
CA ALA A 103 18.39 -25.89 4.03
C ALA A 103 17.92 -26.15 2.59
N ALA A 104 17.24 -25.19 1.97
CA ALA A 104 16.70 -25.33 0.62
C ALA A 104 17.74 -25.09 -0.49
N GLU A 105 18.85 -24.38 -0.21
CA GLU A 105 19.84 -24.02 -1.24
C GLU A 105 20.61 -25.21 -1.84
N ASP A 106 20.77 -26.29 -1.06
CA ASP A 106 21.64 -27.43 -1.38
C ASP A 106 20.87 -28.79 -1.48
N ALA A 107 19.53 -28.76 -1.44
CA ALA A 107 18.69 -29.96 -1.34
C ALA A 107 17.70 -30.12 -2.50
N ASP A 108 17.44 -31.38 -2.91
CA ASP A 108 16.44 -31.75 -3.92
C ASP A 108 15.02 -31.84 -3.29
N GLY A 109 14.68 -30.90 -2.40
CA GLY A 109 13.40 -30.84 -1.71
C GLY A 109 12.34 -30.02 -2.45
N HIS A 110 11.23 -29.76 -1.77
CA HIS A 110 10.12 -28.94 -2.27
C HIS A 110 9.39 -28.26 -1.12
N TRP A 111 8.82 -27.10 -1.41
CA TRP A 111 8.02 -26.35 -0.45
C TRP A 111 6.59 -26.88 -0.42
N HIS A 112 5.93 -26.72 0.71
CA HIS A 112 4.47 -26.82 0.84
C HIS A 112 4.01 -25.61 1.64
N TRP A 113 2.92 -25.01 1.18
CA TRP A 113 2.26 -23.92 1.86
C TRP A 113 1.03 -24.43 2.60
N TYR A 114 0.82 -23.90 3.80
CA TYR A 114 -0.33 -24.23 4.63
C TYR A 114 -1.05 -22.97 5.05
N TYR A 115 -2.36 -23.06 5.19
CA TYR A 115 -3.21 -22.02 5.77
C TYR A 115 -4.10 -22.56 6.89
N ARG A 116 -4.55 -21.67 7.76
CA ARG A 116 -5.70 -21.89 8.66
C ARG A 116 -6.46 -20.59 8.85
N ASP A 117 -7.78 -20.68 9.00
CA ASP A 117 -8.65 -19.51 9.11
C ASP A 117 -8.80 -19.00 10.57
N GLY A 118 -8.17 -19.68 11.53
CA GLY A 118 -8.15 -19.27 12.92
C GLY A 118 -7.17 -20.11 13.77
N GLU A 119 -6.74 -19.56 14.90
CA GLU A 119 -5.72 -20.18 15.76
C GLU A 119 -6.08 -21.60 16.26
N GLU A 120 -7.38 -21.90 16.37
CA GLU A 120 -7.91 -23.19 16.82
C GLU A 120 -8.19 -24.18 15.67
N ASP A 121 -8.11 -23.73 14.41
CA ASP A 121 -8.37 -24.55 13.24
C ASP A 121 -7.14 -25.38 12.85
N GLU A 122 -7.39 -26.52 12.20
CA GLU A 122 -6.35 -27.40 11.68
C GLU A 122 -5.73 -26.80 10.41
N TRP A 123 -4.41 -26.96 10.25
CA TRP A 123 -3.70 -26.52 9.05
C TRP A 123 -4.17 -27.30 7.83
N ALA A 124 -4.60 -26.59 6.79
CA ALA A 124 -4.88 -27.12 5.46
C ALA A 124 -3.73 -26.79 4.51
N ALA A 125 -3.44 -27.66 3.54
CA ALA A 125 -2.43 -27.41 2.52
C ALA A 125 -3.04 -26.66 1.33
N PHE A 126 -2.28 -25.76 0.71
CA PHE A 126 -2.60 -25.26 -0.63
C PHE A 126 -2.34 -26.37 -1.65
N GLU A 127 -3.38 -26.79 -2.39
CA GLU A 127 -3.25 -27.88 -3.35
C GLU A 127 -2.46 -27.43 -4.59
N GLY A 128 -1.34 -28.11 -4.88
CA GLY A 128 -0.57 -27.89 -6.10
C GLY A 128 0.55 -26.86 -5.99
N GLU A 129 0.63 -26.14 -4.86
CA GLU A 129 1.64 -25.12 -4.58
C GLU A 129 2.87 -25.76 -3.92
N TYR A 130 3.78 -26.27 -4.77
CA TYR A 130 5.04 -26.90 -4.33
C TYR A 130 6.29 -26.07 -4.63
N GLU A 131 6.09 -24.82 -5.03
CA GLU A 131 7.14 -23.89 -5.42
C GLU A 131 7.52 -22.96 -4.26
N GLU A 132 8.65 -22.26 -4.41
CA GLU A 132 9.14 -21.30 -3.42
C GLU A 132 8.21 -20.10 -3.25
N THR A 133 7.39 -19.79 -4.25
CA THR A 133 6.44 -18.68 -4.25
C THR A 133 5.01 -19.21 -4.15
N LEU A 134 4.20 -18.58 -3.32
CA LEU A 134 2.75 -18.76 -3.21
C LEU A 134 2.05 -17.51 -3.73
N GLU A 135 1.08 -17.68 -4.62
CA GLU A 135 0.13 -16.64 -5.01
C GLU A 135 -1.28 -17.07 -4.60
N THR A 136 -1.93 -16.31 -3.72
CA THR A 136 -3.30 -16.60 -3.25
C THR A 136 -4.12 -15.33 -3.10
N GLU A 137 -5.44 -15.42 -3.10
CA GLU A 137 -6.31 -14.29 -2.74
C GLU A 137 -6.15 -13.98 -1.25
N ALA A 138 -6.10 -12.69 -0.88
CA ALA A 138 -6.07 -12.27 0.51
C ALA A 138 -7.34 -12.73 1.25
N VAL A 139 -7.17 -13.42 2.38
CA VAL A 139 -8.27 -13.83 3.27
C VAL A 139 -8.05 -13.27 4.67
N ALA A 140 -9.04 -12.53 5.19
CA ALA A 140 -8.91 -11.80 6.44
C ALA A 140 -8.60 -12.71 7.63
N SER A 141 -7.56 -12.36 8.39
CA SER A 141 -7.10 -13.11 9.56
C SER A 141 -6.65 -14.55 9.26
N GLN A 142 -6.46 -14.91 7.99
CA GLN A 142 -5.91 -16.20 7.63
C GLN A 142 -4.43 -16.24 8.03
N GLU A 143 -4.03 -17.32 8.69
CA GLU A 143 -2.62 -17.57 8.98
C GLU A 143 -2.03 -18.44 7.88
N ILE A 144 -0.82 -18.10 7.43
CA ILE A 144 -0.08 -18.85 6.42
C ILE A 144 1.29 -19.26 6.99
N LYS A 145 1.76 -20.45 6.63
CA LYS A 145 3.14 -20.88 6.90
C LYS A 145 3.69 -21.69 5.72
N ALA A 146 5.01 -21.74 5.63
CA ALA A 146 5.74 -22.54 4.64
C ALA A 146 6.56 -23.64 5.32
N THR A 147 6.59 -24.82 4.72
CA THR A 147 7.39 -25.95 5.19
C THR A 147 8.18 -26.56 4.04
N TYR A 148 9.49 -26.72 4.22
CA TYR A 148 10.38 -27.35 3.25
C TYR A 148 10.59 -28.83 3.59
N TYR A 149 10.32 -29.69 2.60
CA TYR A 149 10.42 -31.14 2.72
C TYR A 149 11.54 -31.72 1.85
N ASP A 150 12.22 -32.76 2.35
CA ASP A 150 13.13 -33.56 1.54
C ASP A 150 12.39 -34.54 0.59
N GLU A 151 13.13 -35.24 -0.27
CA GLU A 151 12.58 -36.27 -1.18
C GLU A 151 11.81 -37.40 -0.48
N SER A 152 12.03 -37.61 0.82
CA SER A 152 11.36 -38.63 1.63
C SER A 152 10.19 -38.05 2.44
N HIS A 153 9.82 -36.79 2.20
CA HIS A 153 8.78 -36.05 2.93
C HIS A 153 9.08 -35.91 4.43
N ASN A 154 10.35 -35.76 4.80
CA ASN A 154 10.70 -35.29 6.14
C ASN A 154 10.74 -33.75 6.13
N VAL A 155 10.16 -33.14 7.16
CA VAL A 155 10.29 -31.69 7.40
C VAL A 155 11.75 -31.36 7.70
N ILE A 156 12.32 -30.46 6.92
CA ILE A 156 13.69 -29.96 7.10
C ILE A 156 13.67 -28.56 7.69
N SER A 157 12.74 -27.71 7.21
CA SER A 157 12.58 -26.34 7.68
C SER A 157 11.11 -25.93 7.69
N GLU A 158 10.71 -25.06 8.62
CA GLU A 158 9.34 -24.53 8.76
C GLU A 158 9.42 -23.05 9.18
N SER A 159 8.52 -22.22 8.63
CA SER A 159 8.41 -20.81 9.02
C SER A 159 7.56 -20.64 10.27
N GLU A 160 7.73 -19.52 10.97
CA GLU A 160 6.68 -19.04 11.87
C GLU A 160 5.41 -18.72 11.04
N PRO A 161 4.21 -18.87 11.61
CA PRO A 161 2.99 -18.46 10.95
C PRO A 161 2.91 -16.94 10.86
N LEU A 162 2.52 -16.43 9.70
CA LEU A 162 2.18 -15.03 9.49
C LEU A 162 0.66 -14.87 9.36
N THR A 163 0.12 -13.69 9.65
CA THR A 163 -1.32 -13.40 9.56
C THR A 163 -1.58 -12.41 8.44
N ILE A 164 -2.52 -12.75 7.55
CA ILE A 164 -3.01 -11.83 6.53
C ILE A 164 -3.96 -10.82 7.18
N SER A 165 -3.54 -9.56 7.19
CA SER A 165 -4.41 -8.44 7.57
C SER A 165 -5.17 -7.98 6.33
N ILE A 166 -6.50 -7.98 6.38
CA ILE A 166 -7.31 -7.30 5.36
C ILE A 166 -7.88 -6.05 5.97
N ASP A 167 -7.63 -4.94 5.29
CA ASP A 167 -8.27 -3.67 5.54
C ASP A 167 -9.08 -3.26 4.31
N ASN A 168 -10.40 -3.49 4.37
CA ASN A 168 -11.33 -3.03 3.35
C ASN A 168 -11.85 -1.66 3.78
N HIS A 169 -11.00 -0.64 3.69
CA HIS A 169 -11.51 0.72 3.73
C HIS A 169 -12.64 0.84 2.69
N ASP A 170 -13.87 1.08 3.17
CA ASP A 170 -15.16 1.01 2.45
C ASP A 170 -15.02 1.37 0.95
N ASP A 171 -15.17 0.38 0.05
CA ASP A 171 -15.07 0.40 -1.43
C ASP A 171 -14.74 1.77 -2.09
N GLY A 172 -13.51 2.28 -1.88
CA GLY A 172 -13.01 3.52 -2.46
C GLY A 172 -12.48 4.57 -1.47
N VAL A 173 -12.63 4.39 -0.16
CA VAL A 173 -12.09 5.31 0.86
C VAL A 173 -10.59 5.54 0.68
N TYR A 174 -9.82 4.46 0.49
CA TYR A 174 -8.37 4.51 0.27
C TYR A 174 -7.99 5.34 -0.96
N GLU A 175 -8.76 5.18 -2.04
CA GLU A 175 -8.66 5.94 -3.29
C GLU A 175 -9.23 7.38 -3.19
N GLY A 176 -9.80 7.74 -2.04
CA GLY A 176 -10.35 9.07 -1.76
C GLY A 176 -11.83 9.26 -2.11
N TYR A 177 -12.63 8.19 -2.12
CA TYR A 177 -14.08 8.21 -2.37
C TYR A 177 -14.86 7.74 -1.13
N PHE A 178 -15.38 8.70 -0.34
CA PHE A 178 -16.09 8.41 0.93
C PHE A 178 -17.14 9.47 1.28
N ASP A 179 -18.28 9.18 1.92
CA ASP A 179 -19.19 10.26 2.28
C ASP A 179 -18.66 11.06 3.50
N ASP A 180 -18.96 12.37 3.57
CA ASP A 180 -18.53 13.20 4.71
C ASP A 180 -19.06 12.66 6.06
N ASP A 181 -20.19 11.94 6.03
CA ASP A 181 -20.83 11.33 7.19
C ASP A 181 -20.06 10.08 7.70
N ASP A 182 -19.15 9.52 6.90
CA ASP A 182 -18.31 8.37 7.26
C ASP A 182 -17.02 8.80 7.99
N VAL A 183 -16.64 10.07 7.88
CA VAL A 183 -15.43 10.60 8.50
C VAL A 183 -15.64 10.80 10.01
N ALA A 184 -14.74 10.26 10.81
CA ALA A 184 -14.76 10.36 12.26
C ALA A 184 -13.46 10.95 12.82
N ASP A 185 -13.58 11.63 13.98
CA ASP A 185 -12.43 12.11 14.75
C ASP A 185 -11.52 10.93 15.14
N ARG A 186 -10.20 11.14 15.04
CA ARG A 186 -9.16 10.17 15.39
C ARG A 186 -8.24 10.69 16.49
N GLY A 187 -7.71 9.78 17.30
CA GLY A 187 -6.77 10.10 18.37
C GLY A 187 -5.32 9.93 17.91
N ILE A 188 -4.37 10.66 18.49
CA ILE A 188 -2.95 10.52 18.11
C ILE A 188 -2.38 9.12 18.37
N SER A 189 -3.07 8.33 19.19
CA SER A 189 -2.76 6.92 19.44
C SER A 189 -2.80 6.05 18.19
N ASP A 190 -3.59 6.43 17.20
CA ASP A 190 -3.74 5.72 15.92
C ASP A 190 -2.41 5.74 15.12
N TRP A 191 -1.50 6.68 15.43
CA TRP A 191 -0.16 6.76 14.85
C TRP A 191 0.95 6.42 15.87
N ALA A 192 0.61 5.84 17.02
CA ALA A 192 1.61 5.52 18.05
C ALA A 192 2.58 4.44 17.56
N GLY A 193 3.88 4.74 17.60
CA GLY A 193 4.90 3.85 17.05
C GLY A 193 6.24 4.57 16.84
N SER A 194 7.18 3.83 16.27
CA SER A 194 8.46 4.35 15.78
C SER A 194 8.46 4.23 14.27
N TRP A 195 8.82 5.30 13.58
CA TRP A 195 8.57 5.47 12.16
C TRP A 195 9.80 6.01 11.45
N LYS A 196 10.10 5.46 10.27
CA LYS A 196 11.23 5.88 9.42
C LYS A 196 10.76 6.52 8.12
N SER A 197 11.49 7.53 7.67
CA SER A 197 11.27 8.17 6.38
C SER A 197 11.63 7.23 5.24
N VAL A 198 10.86 7.26 4.15
CA VAL A 198 11.18 6.53 2.91
C VAL A 198 12.23 7.23 2.05
N TYR A 199 12.51 8.51 2.32
CA TYR A 199 13.37 9.34 1.47
C TYR A 199 14.81 8.82 1.32
N PRO A 200 15.49 8.32 2.37
CA PRO A 200 16.82 7.74 2.21
C PRO A 200 16.87 6.54 1.25
N TYR A 201 15.82 5.71 1.24
CA TYR A 201 15.70 4.55 0.34
C TYR A 201 15.40 5.00 -1.10
N PHE A 202 14.58 6.04 -1.26
CA PHE A 202 14.38 6.70 -2.54
C PHE A 202 15.69 7.23 -3.14
N GLU A 203 16.51 7.94 -2.35
CA GLU A 203 17.81 8.49 -2.78
C GLU A 203 18.82 7.39 -3.12
N ALA A 204 18.75 6.25 -2.44
CA ALA A 204 19.58 5.08 -2.70
C ALA A 204 19.19 4.33 -3.98
N GLY A 205 17.99 4.59 -4.52
CA GLY A 205 17.41 3.90 -5.67
C GLY A 205 16.80 2.54 -5.30
N GLU A 206 16.54 2.29 -4.02
CA GLU A 206 15.99 1.03 -3.54
C GLU A 206 14.48 0.91 -3.81
N LEU A 207 13.81 2.02 -4.11
CA LEU A 207 12.39 2.04 -4.51
C LEU A 207 12.20 2.11 -6.04
N ASP A 208 13.26 1.97 -6.84
CA ASP A 208 13.20 2.21 -8.28
C ASP A 208 12.21 1.28 -9.00
N GLU A 209 12.05 0.03 -8.54
CA GLU A 209 11.13 -0.93 -9.15
C GLU A 209 9.65 -0.52 -9.03
N VAL A 210 9.26 0.19 -7.96
CA VAL A 210 7.92 0.77 -7.81
C VAL A 210 7.62 1.70 -8.99
N TYR A 211 8.57 2.58 -9.32
CA TYR A 211 8.37 3.59 -10.36
C TYR A 211 8.48 3.00 -11.77
N GLU A 212 9.27 1.94 -11.95
CA GLU A 212 9.30 1.16 -13.20
C GLU A 212 7.95 0.48 -13.42
N ALA A 213 7.39 -0.19 -12.40
CA ALA A 213 6.09 -0.84 -12.47
C ALA A 213 4.96 0.15 -12.79
N ARG A 214 4.86 1.27 -12.07
CA ARG A 214 3.85 2.31 -12.34
C ARG A 214 3.93 2.85 -13.76
N ALA A 215 5.14 3.17 -14.24
CA ALA A 215 5.34 3.65 -15.61
C ALA A 215 4.94 2.63 -16.69
N GLU A 216 5.01 1.33 -16.39
CA GLU A 216 4.57 0.26 -17.30
C GLU A 216 3.06 0.04 -17.28
N GLU A 217 2.41 0.17 -16.11
CA GLU A 217 0.99 -0.11 -15.92
C GLU A 217 0.07 1.01 -16.43
N ASP A 218 0.27 2.25 -15.96
CA ASP A 218 -0.63 3.36 -16.26
C ASP A 218 -0.28 4.09 -17.56
N GLY A 219 1.01 4.10 -17.91
CA GLY A 219 1.57 4.85 -19.05
C GLY A 219 1.31 6.36 -19.02
N GLU A 220 0.95 6.93 -17.87
CA GLU A 220 0.67 8.35 -17.66
C GLU A 220 1.96 9.16 -17.49
N MET A 221 2.92 8.60 -16.76
CA MET A 221 4.24 9.19 -16.53
C MET A 221 5.35 8.19 -16.86
N THR A 222 6.50 8.71 -17.26
CA THR A 222 7.72 7.91 -17.41
C THR A 222 8.39 7.67 -16.05
N PHE A 223 9.26 6.66 -15.95
CA PHE A 223 10.09 6.43 -14.76
C PHE A 223 10.76 7.71 -14.23
N ASP A 224 11.38 8.50 -15.11
CA ASP A 224 12.04 9.75 -14.72
C ASP A 224 11.05 10.80 -14.17
N GLU A 225 9.83 10.86 -14.72
CA GLU A 225 8.77 11.78 -14.25
C GLU A 225 8.20 11.31 -12.90
N TYR A 226 8.03 10.00 -12.71
CA TYR A 226 7.70 9.42 -11.40
C TYR A 226 8.78 9.72 -10.36
N LYS A 227 10.06 9.53 -10.69
CA LYS A 227 11.17 9.88 -9.78
C LYS A 227 11.12 11.36 -9.39
N GLU A 228 10.93 12.29 -10.33
CA GLU A 228 10.85 13.73 -10.00
C GLU A 228 9.63 14.07 -9.11
N TYR A 229 8.50 13.42 -9.38
CA TYR A 229 7.29 13.56 -8.57
C TYR A 229 7.50 13.09 -7.13
N TYR A 230 7.98 11.86 -6.94
CA TYR A 230 8.22 11.27 -5.62
C TYR A 230 9.43 11.88 -4.89
N GLU A 231 10.45 12.38 -5.59
CA GLU A 231 11.53 13.18 -4.98
C GLU A 231 10.96 14.41 -4.27
N THR A 232 10.07 15.15 -4.95
CA THR A 232 9.42 16.34 -4.39
C THR A 232 8.51 15.97 -3.21
N GLY A 233 7.78 14.85 -3.33
CA GLY A 233 6.89 14.35 -2.30
C GLY A 233 7.62 13.94 -1.03
N TYR A 234 8.64 13.09 -1.15
CA TYR A 234 9.28 12.44 -0.01
C TYR A 234 10.39 13.26 0.66
N GLU A 235 10.99 14.24 -0.02
CA GLU A 235 12.14 15.00 0.50
C GLU A 235 11.92 15.45 1.96
N THR A 236 12.85 15.13 2.85
CA THR A 236 12.79 15.58 4.25
C THR A 236 14.16 15.41 4.91
N ASP A 237 14.48 16.27 5.87
CA ASP A 237 15.63 16.11 6.76
C ASP A 237 15.27 15.30 8.03
N VAL A 238 13.97 15.02 8.26
CA VAL A 238 13.47 14.24 9.39
C VAL A 238 13.43 12.77 8.99
N ASP A 239 14.46 12.03 9.39
CA ASP A 239 14.65 10.62 9.03
C ASP A 239 13.80 9.67 9.90
N HIS A 240 13.47 10.06 11.13
CA HIS A 240 12.78 9.21 12.11
C HIS A 240 11.80 10.01 12.98
N ILE A 241 10.68 9.39 13.35
CA ILE A 241 9.67 9.95 14.23
C ILE A 241 9.23 8.91 15.27
N ASP A 242 9.25 9.29 16.55
CA ASP A 242 8.65 8.51 17.63
C ASP A 242 7.36 9.18 18.11
N ILE A 243 6.26 8.43 18.13
CA ILE A 243 4.93 8.90 18.54
C ILE A 243 4.43 8.02 19.69
N THR A 244 4.03 8.66 20.78
CA THR A 244 3.40 7.95 21.91
C THR A 244 1.88 8.10 21.86
N GLY A 245 1.15 7.10 22.37
CA GLY A 245 -0.31 7.18 22.49
C GLY A 245 -0.82 8.24 23.48
N GLU A 246 0.07 8.87 24.26
CA GLU A 246 -0.25 10.00 25.13
C GLU A 246 -0.11 11.37 24.42
N GLY A 247 0.45 11.39 23.20
CA GLY A 247 0.58 12.58 22.36
C GLY A 247 1.95 13.24 22.32
N GLU A 248 2.97 12.65 22.94
CA GLU A 248 4.36 13.07 22.71
C GLU A 248 4.83 12.62 21.33
N VAL A 249 5.31 13.56 20.52
CA VAL A 249 5.91 13.33 19.20
C VAL A 249 7.35 13.85 19.21
N THR A 250 8.29 13.01 18.79
CA THR A 250 9.72 13.34 18.69
C THR A 250 10.19 13.19 17.26
N PHE A 251 10.80 14.24 16.72
CA PHE A 251 11.37 14.30 15.37
C PHE A 251 12.89 14.16 15.47
N HIS A 252 13.47 13.42 14.54
CA HIS A 252 14.89 13.14 14.49
C HIS A 252 15.48 13.53 13.13
N GLU A 253 16.41 14.48 13.16
CA GLU A 253 17.26 14.86 12.03
C GLU A 253 18.70 14.45 12.34
N GLU A 254 19.60 14.44 11.34
CA GLU A 254 21.02 14.03 11.50
C GLU A 254 21.72 14.66 12.73
N ASN A 255 21.39 15.92 13.06
CA ASN A 255 22.07 16.69 14.10
C ASN A 255 21.15 17.27 15.17
N GLU A 256 19.84 17.04 15.08
CA GLU A 256 18.86 17.66 15.96
C GLU A 256 17.76 16.66 16.33
N VAL A 257 17.29 16.75 17.57
CA VAL A 257 16.13 16.03 18.07
C VAL A 257 15.25 17.07 18.75
N PHE A 258 14.00 17.15 18.33
CA PHE A 258 13.05 18.12 18.84
C PHE A 258 11.66 17.49 18.91
N GLY A 259 10.80 17.97 19.78
CA GLY A 259 9.47 17.40 19.91
C GLY A 259 8.60 18.12 20.91
N GLY A 260 7.43 17.53 21.17
CA GLY A 260 6.50 18.04 22.15
C GLY A 260 5.23 17.21 22.26
N SER A 261 4.36 17.66 23.16
CA SER A 261 3.03 17.14 23.39
C SER A 261 2.04 17.80 22.44
N TYR A 262 1.31 17.00 21.69
CA TYR A 262 0.33 17.44 20.70
C TYR A 262 -1.08 17.07 21.12
N VAL A 263 -2.01 17.99 20.90
CA VAL A 263 -3.42 17.82 21.20
C VAL A 263 -4.25 17.93 19.94
N TYR A 264 -5.26 17.06 19.83
CA TYR A 264 -6.13 17.03 18.67
C TYR A 264 -6.89 18.35 18.48
N SER A 265 -6.87 18.87 17.25
CA SER A 265 -7.48 20.15 16.86
C SER A 265 -8.62 19.99 15.84
N GLY A 266 -8.93 18.75 15.45
CA GLY A 266 -9.98 18.42 14.47
C GLY A 266 -9.41 17.80 13.20
N TYR A 267 -10.27 17.62 12.21
CA TYR A 267 -9.89 17.16 10.88
C TYR A 267 -10.41 18.11 9.80
N GLU A 268 -9.80 18.08 8.62
CA GLU A 268 -10.26 18.79 7.43
C GLU A 268 -10.36 17.81 6.25
N ILE A 269 -11.47 17.84 5.53
CA ILE A 269 -11.66 17.06 4.29
C ILE A 269 -11.20 17.93 3.12
N LEU A 270 -10.24 17.43 2.35
CA LEU A 270 -9.69 18.09 1.17
C LEU A 270 -10.28 17.49 -0.09
N GLU A 271 -10.62 18.33 -1.07
CA GLU A 271 -11.05 17.94 -2.40
C GLU A 271 -9.94 18.23 -3.41
N TYR A 272 -9.54 17.21 -4.19
CA TYR A 272 -8.49 17.33 -5.19
C TYR A 272 -9.05 17.53 -6.60
N GLU A 273 -8.24 18.07 -7.51
CA GLU A 273 -8.67 18.36 -8.89
C GLU A 273 -9.08 17.10 -9.67
N ALA A 274 -8.50 15.94 -9.34
CA ALA A 274 -8.85 14.65 -9.93
C ALA A 274 -10.21 14.11 -9.47
N GLY A 275 -10.82 14.72 -8.44
CA GLY A 275 -12.14 14.36 -7.92
C GLY A 275 -12.11 13.40 -6.73
N ASN A 276 -10.95 12.83 -6.40
CA ASN A 276 -10.72 12.15 -5.15
C ASN A 276 -10.53 13.16 -4.00
N ARG A 277 -10.64 12.66 -2.77
CA ARG A 277 -10.54 13.43 -1.53
C ARG A 277 -9.54 12.80 -0.55
N GLY A 278 -9.15 13.57 0.45
CA GLY A 278 -8.31 13.09 1.56
C GLY A 278 -8.71 13.77 2.86
N VAL A 279 -8.40 13.15 3.99
CA VAL A 279 -8.67 13.71 5.32
C VAL A 279 -7.35 14.06 5.99
N ARG A 280 -7.22 15.29 6.47
CA ARG A 280 -6.11 15.75 7.30
C ARG A 280 -6.51 15.75 8.76
N TYR A 281 -5.85 14.94 9.59
CA TYR A 281 -6.02 14.95 11.05
C TYR A 281 -5.02 15.89 11.70
N ILE A 282 -5.52 16.96 12.32
CA ILE A 282 -4.72 18.11 12.76
C ILE A 282 -4.46 18.01 14.26
N PHE A 283 -3.20 18.17 14.66
CA PHE A 283 -2.80 18.28 16.05
C PHE A 283 -1.97 19.54 16.28
N ASP A 284 -2.26 20.24 17.38
CA ASP A 284 -1.59 21.46 17.78
C ASP A 284 -0.63 21.19 18.93
N LEU A 285 0.55 21.83 18.89
CA LEU A 285 1.53 21.76 19.97
C LEU A 285 0.98 22.41 21.25
N GLU A 286 0.86 21.64 22.33
CA GLU A 286 0.51 22.12 23.66
C GLU A 286 1.75 22.59 24.44
N GLU A 287 2.79 21.75 24.48
CA GLU A 287 4.07 22.01 25.17
C GLU A 287 5.20 21.28 24.43
N GLY A 288 6.36 21.90 24.26
CA GLY A 288 7.48 21.26 23.57
C GLY A 288 8.71 22.16 23.43
N ASP A 289 9.65 21.70 22.62
CA ASP A 289 10.88 22.42 22.29
C ASP A 289 10.61 23.70 21.48
N GLU A 290 11.59 24.61 21.44
CA GLU A 290 11.47 25.87 20.69
C GLU A 290 11.30 25.66 19.17
N ASN A 291 11.86 24.55 18.66
CA ASN A 291 11.85 24.20 17.24
C ASN A 291 10.72 23.21 16.88
N ALA A 292 9.90 22.77 17.85
CA ALA A 292 8.78 21.88 17.57
C ALA A 292 7.72 22.62 16.74
N PRO A 293 7.22 22.02 15.64
CA PRO A 293 6.22 22.65 14.79
C PRO A 293 4.93 22.92 15.57
N ARG A 294 4.30 24.08 15.35
CA ARG A 294 3.07 24.41 16.06
C ARG A 294 1.88 23.54 15.66
N HIS A 295 1.90 23.03 14.44
CA HIS A 295 0.86 22.22 13.83
C HIS A 295 1.50 21.02 13.14
N ILE A 296 0.88 19.86 13.32
CA ILE A 296 1.16 18.65 12.54
C ILE A 296 -0.16 18.13 11.97
N GLN A 297 -0.12 17.56 10.76
CA GLN A 297 -1.27 17.00 10.09
C GLN A 297 -0.93 15.63 9.51
N PHE A 298 -1.70 14.62 9.86
CA PHE A 298 -1.57 13.27 9.31
C PHE A 298 -2.53 13.08 8.13
N SER A 299 -2.08 12.34 7.13
CA SER A 299 -2.87 11.80 6.01
C SER A 299 -2.38 10.39 5.74
N ASP A 300 -3.23 9.39 5.90
CA ASP A 300 -2.86 7.97 5.88
C ASP A 300 -3.95 7.11 5.25
N HIS A 301 -4.81 7.70 4.40
CA HIS A 301 -5.90 7.03 3.70
C HIS A 301 -7.03 6.48 4.59
N ILE A 302 -6.92 6.63 5.92
CA ILE A 302 -7.90 6.19 6.92
C ILE A 302 -8.77 7.37 7.35
N ILE A 303 -10.10 7.19 7.32
CA ILE A 303 -11.07 8.26 7.64
C ILE A 303 -11.81 8.09 8.98
N ALA A 304 -11.53 7.03 9.73
CA ALA A 304 -12.15 6.72 11.02
C ALA A 304 -11.13 6.06 11.97
N PRO A 305 -11.40 5.92 13.29
CA PRO A 305 -10.45 5.35 14.24
C PRO A 305 -9.92 3.97 13.86
N GLU A 306 -8.63 3.91 13.54
CA GLU A 306 -7.88 2.74 13.07
C GLU A 306 -6.39 3.05 13.13
N ASP A 307 -5.58 2.05 13.44
CA ASP A 307 -4.13 2.16 13.54
C ASP A 307 -3.54 2.33 12.13
N SER A 308 -2.63 3.29 11.96
CA SER A 308 -1.99 3.60 10.68
C SER A 308 -0.98 2.52 10.29
N GLY A 309 -0.96 2.12 9.01
CA GLY A 309 0.10 1.28 8.43
C GLY A 309 1.28 2.10 7.92
N HIS A 310 1.00 3.22 7.24
CA HIS A 310 1.96 4.25 6.87
C HIS A 310 1.26 5.62 6.88
N PHE A 311 2.01 6.72 6.84
CA PHE A 311 1.39 8.04 6.73
C PHE A 311 2.26 9.08 6.02
N HIS A 312 1.58 10.09 5.47
CA HIS A 312 2.16 11.38 5.10
C HIS A 312 2.01 12.38 6.25
N LEU A 313 3.09 13.07 6.59
CA LEU A 313 3.10 14.07 7.66
C LEU A 313 3.38 15.46 7.12
N TYR A 314 2.59 16.43 7.55
CA TYR A 314 2.76 17.84 7.21
C TYR A 314 2.93 18.62 8.51
N TRP A 315 3.95 19.46 8.60
CA TRP A 315 4.23 20.18 9.84
C TRP A 315 4.73 21.60 9.61
N GLY A 316 4.39 22.50 10.55
CA GLY A 316 4.81 23.89 10.47
C GLY A 316 4.07 24.82 11.42
N ASP A 317 4.26 26.13 11.21
CA ASP A 317 3.72 27.16 12.09
C ASP A 317 2.39 27.77 11.61
N ASP A 318 1.98 27.50 10.37
CA ASP A 318 0.78 28.04 9.74
C ASP A 318 -0.11 26.92 9.20
N ASN A 319 -1.15 26.57 9.96
CA ASN A 319 -2.06 25.47 9.61
C ASN A 319 -2.75 25.66 8.25
N ALA A 320 -3.05 26.91 7.87
CA ALA A 320 -3.71 27.19 6.61
C ALA A 320 -2.81 26.86 5.41
N SER A 321 -1.53 27.21 5.49
CA SER A 321 -0.54 26.87 4.47
C SER A 321 -0.33 25.36 4.35
N LEU A 322 -0.38 24.61 5.46
CA LEU A 322 -0.27 23.14 5.43
C LEU A 322 -1.46 22.46 4.73
N LEU A 323 -2.67 23.02 4.84
CA LEU A 323 -3.85 22.52 4.13
C LEU A 323 -3.82 22.84 2.62
N GLU A 324 -3.05 23.85 2.21
CA GLU A 324 -2.81 24.18 0.80
C GLU A 324 -1.64 23.36 0.20
N GLU A 325 -0.84 22.68 1.04
CA GLU A 325 0.32 21.89 0.61
C GLU A 325 -0.11 20.49 0.16
N VAL A 326 0.17 20.21 -1.11
CA VAL A 326 -0.20 18.97 -1.81
C VAL A 326 0.95 18.40 -2.66
N ALA A 327 2.10 19.07 -2.71
CA ALA A 327 3.25 18.66 -3.52
C ALA A 327 4.35 18.02 -2.67
N HIS A 328 4.48 18.44 -1.41
CA HIS A 328 5.47 17.94 -0.47
C HIS A 328 4.79 17.21 0.69
N TRP A 329 5.01 15.91 0.78
CA TRP A 329 4.31 14.99 1.67
C TRP A 329 5.28 13.91 2.18
N PRO A 330 6.19 14.29 3.08
CA PRO A 330 7.12 13.35 3.69
C PRO A 330 6.39 12.13 4.25
N THR A 331 6.88 10.94 3.89
CA THR A 331 6.17 9.67 4.08
C THR A 331 6.95 8.75 4.99
N TYR A 332 6.24 8.10 5.90
CA TYR A 332 6.81 7.31 6.97
C TYR A 332 6.15 5.94 7.09
N TYR A 333 6.99 4.91 7.26
CA TYR A 333 6.61 3.52 7.50
C TYR A 333 7.14 3.06 8.87
N PRO A 334 6.64 1.95 9.43
CA PRO A 334 7.13 1.41 10.69
C PRO A 334 8.65 1.16 10.66
N GLU A 335 9.33 1.48 11.75
CA GLU A 335 10.80 1.38 11.88
C GLU A 335 11.32 -0.05 11.63
N ASP A 336 10.53 -1.07 11.97
CA ASP A 336 10.88 -2.48 11.87
C ASP A 336 10.58 -3.12 10.51
N MET A 337 9.88 -2.43 9.62
CA MET A 337 9.63 -2.91 8.26
C MET A 337 10.94 -2.96 7.45
N SER A 338 11.14 -3.99 6.62
CA SER A 338 12.29 -4.06 5.70
C SER A 338 12.11 -3.08 4.52
N VAL A 339 13.13 -2.94 3.67
CA VAL A 339 12.98 -2.14 2.44
C VAL A 339 12.11 -2.89 1.43
N ASP A 340 12.29 -4.20 1.31
CA ASP A 340 11.51 -5.04 0.40
C ASP A 340 10.01 -5.01 0.76
N GLN A 341 9.67 -5.07 2.05
CA GLN A 341 8.29 -4.92 2.52
C GLN A 341 7.68 -3.55 2.19
N ILE A 342 8.47 -2.47 2.26
CA ILE A 342 8.01 -1.13 1.83
C ILE A 342 7.74 -1.12 0.34
N VAL A 343 8.59 -1.76 -0.46
CA VAL A 343 8.39 -1.83 -1.91
C VAL A 343 7.15 -2.64 -2.24
N ASP A 344 6.95 -3.79 -1.60
CA ASP A 344 5.75 -4.61 -1.78
C ASP A 344 4.47 -3.82 -1.47
N ASP A 345 4.44 -3.10 -0.36
CA ASP A 345 3.30 -2.22 0.01
C ASP A 345 3.09 -1.10 -1.03
N LEU A 346 4.16 -0.42 -1.45
CA LEU A 346 4.11 0.61 -2.49
C LEU A 346 3.74 0.11 -3.89
N LEU A 347 3.84 -1.20 -4.16
CA LEU A 347 3.43 -1.84 -5.41
C LEU A 347 1.95 -2.25 -5.37
N LEU A 348 1.40 -2.50 -4.19
CA LEU A 348 -0.02 -2.80 -3.99
C LEU A 348 -0.90 -1.55 -4.08
N HIS A 349 -0.36 -0.39 -3.71
CA HIS A 349 -1.03 0.92 -3.69
C HIS A 349 -0.54 1.85 -4.80
#